data_AF-A0A2E1WCM8-F1
#
_entry.id   AF-A0A2E1WCM8-F1
#
_cell.length_a   1.000
_cell.length_b   1.000
_cell.length_c   1.000
_cell.angle_alpha   90.00
_cell.angle_beta   90.00
_cell.angle_gamma   90.00
#
_symmetry.space_group_name_H-M   'P 1'
#
loop_
_entity.id
_entity.type
_entity.pdbx_description
1 polymer ?
#
loop_
_entity_poly.entity_id
_entity_poly.type
_entity_poly.pdbx_seq_one_letter_code
_entity_poly.pdbx_strand_id
1 'polypeptide(L)'
;KKYLIRYCNDPDYEIIKSEFGVIPMTSYPFYKNSTKNITKIGAAGGWIKPSSGYSFKICEINSLKIIDNIKKGKKLSIKPKKKYQFLDKILLGVLSKYNHKGEIIFYKMIKRNSTSNVLRFLYEKSSLFEEIKIIISLRSIDFIKVFIKSIFRKAL
;
A
#
# COMPACT_ATOMS: atom_id res chain seq x y z
N LYS A 1 17.52 -12.47 -16.68
CA LYS A 1 18.05 -12.91 -17.99
C LYS A 1 17.85 -11.84 -19.07
N LYS A 2 16.65 -11.64 -19.67
CA LYS A 2 16.43 -10.62 -20.75
C LYS A 2 16.92 -9.19 -20.44
N TYR A 3 16.77 -8.72 -19.19
CA TYR A 3 17.25 -7.41 -18.77
C TYR A 3 18.78 -7.27 -18.85
N LEU A 4 19.53 -8.28 -18.40
CA LEU A 4 21.00 -8.26 -18.37
C LEU A 4 21.58 -8.25 -19.79
N ILE A 5 20.99 -9.02 -20.70
CA ILE A 5 21.36 -9.01 -22.12
C ILE A 5 21.16 -7.61 -22.71
N ARG A 6 20.00 -6.99 -22.43
CA ARG A 6 19.61 -5.71 -23.06
C ARG A 6 20.34 -4.49 -22.49
N TYR A 7 20.67 -4.49 -21.21
CA TYR A 7 21.15 -3.30 -20.50
C TYR A 7 22.53 -3.46 -19.85
N CYS A 8 23.07 -4.68 -19.77
CA CYS A 8 24.33 -4.96 -19.08
C CYS A 8 25.38 -5.64 -19.98
N ASN A 9 25.15 -5.69 -21.30
CA ASN A 9 26.06 -6.30 -22.29
C ASN A 9 26.36 -7.78 -22.01
N ASP A 10 25.33 -8.52 -21.55
CA ASP A 10 25.37 -9.96 -21.28
C ASP A 10 26.62 -10.43 -20.49
N PRO A 11 26.79 -9.96 -19.25
CA PRO A 11 27.96 -10.31 -18.45
C PRO A 11 27.91 -11.80 -18.08
N ASP A 12 29.06 -12.41 -17.79
CA ASP A 12 29.09 -13.73 -17.16
C ASP A 12 28.54 -13.63 -15.73
N TYR A 13 27.53 -14.43 -15.42
CA TYR A 13 26.96 -14.52 -14.06
C TYR A 13 26.46 -15.93 -13.75
N GLU A 14 26.51 -16.25 -12.45
CA GLU A 14 25.90 -17.45 -11.90
C GLU A 14 24.73 -17.07 -10.97
N ILE A 15 23.58 -17.73 -11.12
CA ILE A 15 22.47 -17.57 -10.18
C ILE A 15 22.71 -18.51 -9.00
N ILE A 16 23.28 -17.99 -7.92
CA ILE A 16 23.57 -18.77 -6.70
C ILE A 16 22.27 -19.14 -5.95
N LYS A 17 21.28 -18.23 -5.95
CA LYS A 17 20.00 -18.43 -5.28
C LYS A 17 18.91 -17.59 -5.92
N SER A 18 17.67 -18.09 -5.89
CA SER A 18 16.47 -17.33 -6.21
C SER A 18 15.56 -17.26 -4.99
N GLU A 19 14.99 -16.09 -4.72
CA GLU A 19 13.98 -15.90 -3.69
C GLU A 19 12.77 -15.18 -4.28
N PHE A 20 11.60 -15.42 -3.68
CA PHE A 20 10.40 -14.66 -3.98
C PHE A 20 9.72 -14.27 -2.68
N GLY A 21 9.20 -13.05 -2.64
CA GLY A 21 8.42 -12.54 -1.52
C GLY A 21 6.95 -12.43 -1.90
N VAL A 22 6.06 -12.77 -0.97
CA VAL A 22 4.62 -12.52 -1.11
C VAL A 22 4.23 -11.42 -0.13
N ILE A 23 3.89 -10.25 -0.66
CA ILE A 23 3.37 -9.14 0.13
C ILE A 23 1.83 -9.19 0.05
N PRO A 24 1.13 -9.45 1.17
CA PRO A 24 -0.32 -9.64 1.13
C PRO A 24 -1.04 -8.33 0.80
N MET A 25 -1.82 -8.32 -0.28
CA MET A 25 -2.71 -7.22 -0.64
C MET A 25 -4.09 -7.42 -0.01
N THR A 26 -4.23 -7.06 1.27
CA THR A 26 -5.44 -7.37 2.05
C THR A 26 -5.80 -6.29 3.07
N SER A 27 -7.10 -6.11 3.30
CA SER A 27 -7.65 -5.22 4.35
C SER A 27 -7.75 -5.90 5.71
N TYR A 28 -7.17 -7.09 5.89
CA TYR A 28 -7.14 -7.82 7.15
C TYR A 28 -6.56 -6.95 8.28
N PRO A 29 -7.22 -6.87 9.46
CA PRO A 29 -6.85 -5.93 10.51
C PRO A 29 -5.69 -6.45 11.39
N PHE A 30 -4.50 -6.63 10.82
CA PHE A 30 -3.31 -7.18 11.50
C PHE A 30 -2.98 -6.52 12.85
N TYR A 31 -3.21 -5.21 12.97
CA TYR A 31 -3.01 -4.44 14.21
C TYR A 31 -3.82 -4.98 15.41
N LYS A 32 -4.92 -5.71 15.17
CA LYS A 32 -5.71 -6.35 16.23
C LYS A 32 -5.02 -7.57 16.86
N ASN A 33 -4.02 -8.14 16.18
CA ASN A 33 -3.29 -9.32 16.67
C ASN A 33 -2.13 -8.95 17.61
N SER A 34 -1.99 -7.68 17.97
CA SER A 34 -1.12 -7.24 19.07
C SER A 34 -1.85 -7.35 20.40
N THR A 35 -1.16 -7.81 21.44
CA THR A 35 -1.69 -7.94 22.80
C THR A 35 -1.24 -6.77 23.68
N LYS A 36 -1.56 -6.82 24.98
CA LYS A 36 -1.04 -5.85 25.96
C LYS A 36 0.49 -5.89 26.04
N ASN A 37 1.08 -7.09 25.96
CA ASN A 37 2.50 -7.32 26.20
C ASN A 37 3.32 -7.52 24.91
N ILE A 38 2.65 -7.80 23.79
CA ILE A 38 3.30 -8.10 22.50
C ILE A 38 2.76 -7.16 21.43
N THR A 39 3.63 -6.31 20.87
CA THR A 39 3.30 -5.44 19.75
C THR A 39 3.92 -5.96 18.47
N LYS A 40 3.08 -6.31 17.50
CA LYS A 40 3.54 -6.73 16.17
C LYS A 40 3.90 -5.49 15.34
N ILE A 41 5.01 -5.59 14.61
CA ILE A 41 5.54 -4.54 13.72
C ILE A 41 5.65 -5.05 12.28
N GLY A 42 5.99 -4.17 11.33
CA GLY A 42 6.14 -4.54 9.93
C GLY A 42 4.87 -5.16 9.34
N ALA A 43 5.02 -6.19 8.50
CA ALA A 43 3.90 -6.91 7.89
C ALA A 43 2.91 -7.45 8.93
N ALA A 44 3.42 -8.07 10.01
CA ALA A 44 2.62 -8.65 11.08
C ALA A 44 1.85 -7.61 11.91
N GLY A 45 2.32 -6.35 11.91
CA GLY A 45 1.66 -5.19 12.52
C GLY A 45 0.71 -4.45 11.57
N GLY A 46 0.60 -4.87 10.30
CA GLY A 46 -0.16 -4.16 9.28
C GLY A 46 0.50 -2.85 8.83
N TRP A 47 1.83 -2.75 8.87
CA TRP A 47 2.59 -1.57 8.42
C TRP A 47 2.89 -1.61 6.92
N ILE A 48 1.93 -2.12 6.17
CA ILE A 48 1.97 -2.25 4.72
C ILE A 48 0.71 -1.58 4.20
N LYS A 49 0.85 -0.72 3.19
CA LYS A 49 -0.31 -0.16 2.49
C LYS A 49 -1.04 -1.31 1.78
N PRO A 50 -2.27 -1.66 2.21
CA PRO A 50 -2.97 -2.85 1.75
C PRO A 50 -3.09 -2.98 0.23
N SER A 51 -3.27 -1.85 -0.46
CA SER A 51 -3.57 -1.82 -1.89
C SER A 51 -2.36 -1.68 -2.80
N SER A 52 -1.14 -1.58 -2.25
CA SER A 52 0.09 -1.40 -3.07
C SER A 52 1.31 -2.16 -2.57
N GLY A 53 1.27 -2.70 -1.34
CA GLY A 53 2.42 -3.34 -0.72
C GLY A 53 3.50 -2.37 -0.20
N TYR A 54 3.32 -1.06 -0.36
CA TYR A 54 4.28 -0.07 0.10
C TYR A 54 4.41 -0.07 1.64
N SER A 55 5.63 -0.20 2.17
CA SER A 55 5.87 -0.36 3.61
C SER A 55 7.00 0.51 4.15
N PHE A 56 8.02 0.80 3.35
CA PHE A 56 9.29 1.40 3.81
C PHE A 56 9.11 2.63 4.71
N LYS A 57 8.49 3.70 4.18
CA LYS A 57 8.27 4.93 4.97
C LYS A 57 7.22 4.77 6.07
N ILE A 58 6.26 3.85 5.90
CA ILE A 58 5.24 3.54 6.91
C ILE A 58 5.91 2.92 8.15
N CYS A 59 6.83 1.99 7.95
CA CYS A 59 7.61 1.36 9.02
C CYS A 59 8.43 2.38 9.80
N GLU A 60 9.12 3.30 9.11
CA GLU A 60 9.87 4.38 9.77
C GLU A 60 8.94 5.25 10.64
N ILE A 61 7.84 5.76 10.06
CA ILE A 61 6.87 6.60 10.77
C ILE A 61 6.27 5.88 11.99
N ASN A 62 5.93 4.60 11.85
CA ASN A 62 5.33 3.85 12.94
C ASN A 62 6.34 3.47 14.02
N SER A 63 7.60 3.24 13.67
CA SER A 63 8.68 3.02 14.63
C SER A 63 8.91 4.26 15.49
N LEU A 64 8.93 5.46 14.90
CA LEU A 64 9.01 6.72 15.64
C LEU A 64 7.81 6.92 16.58
N LYS A 65 6.59 6.56 16.15
CA LYS A 65 5.41 6.59 17.02
C LYS A 65 5.51 5.60 18.17
N ILE A 66 6.06 4.40 17.96
CA ILE A 66 6.29 3.45 19.04
C ILE A 66 7.23 4.07 20.08
N ILE A 67 8.35 4.67 19.65
CA ILE A 67 9.30 5.33 20.55
C ILE A 67 8.60 6.42 21.37
N ASP A 68 7.79 7.27 20.74
CA ASP A 68 7.01 8.31 21.43
C ASP A 68 6.01 7.72 22.44
N ASN A 69 5.32 6.63 22.06
CA ASN A 69 4.37 5.96 22.94
C ASN A 69 5.06 5.31 24.14
N ILE A 70 6.25 4.71 23.97
CA ILE A 70 7.05 4.16 25.08
C ILE A 70 7.37 5.27 26.08
N LYS A 71 7.91 6.40 25.60
CA LYS A 71 8.28 7.55 26.45
C LYS A 71 7.10 8.13 27.23
N LYS A 72 5.88 8.01 26.69
CA LYS A 72 4.64 8.55 27.29
C LYS A 72 3.80 7.51 28.02
N GLY A 73 4.27 6.26 28.16
CA GLY A 73 3.48 5.17 28.76
C GLY A 73 2.17 4.86 28.02
N LYS A 74 2.11 5.10 26.71
CA LYS A 74 0.92 4.89 25.87
C LYS A 74 0.94 3.51 25.21
N LYS A 75 -0.24 3.08 24.72
CA LYS A 75 -0.36 1.82 23.97
C LYS A 75 0.53 1.83 22.72
N LEU A 76 1.34 0.78 22.56
CA LEU A 76 2.30 0.66 21.46
C LEU A 76 1.68 0.24 20.12
N SER A 77 0.54 -0.47 20.14
CA SER A 77 -0.14 -0.91 18.91
C SER A 77 -0.61 0.29 18.08
N ILE A 78 -0.19 0.37 16.82
CA ILE A 78 -0.58 1.46 15.91
C ILE A 78 -1.82 1.06 15.12
N LYS A 79 -2.88 1.88 15.18
CA LYS A 79 -4.10 1.70 14.38
C LYS A 79 -3.97 2.47 13.05
N PRO A 80 -4.39 1.89 11.90
CA PRO A 80 -4.42 2.61 10.63
C PRO A 80 -5.47 3.72 10.66
N LYS A 81 -5.32 4.73 9.80
CA LYS A 81 -6.32 5.79 9.66
C LYS A 81 -7.51 5.28 8.84
N LYS A 82 -8.74 5.52 9.32
CA LYS A 82 -9.99 5.08 8.66
C LYS A 82 -10.08 5.53 7.19
N LYS A 83 -9.64 6.77 6.88
CA LYS A 83 -9.69 7.29 5.51
C LYS A 83 -8.87 6.46 4.52
N TYR A 84 -7.66 6.05 4.89
CA TYR A 84 -6.81 5.25 4.01
C TYR A 84 -7.31 3.82 3.91
N GLN A 85 -7.80 3.24 5.02
CA GLN A 85 -8.47 1.94 4.97
C GLN A 85 -9.64 1.92 3.98
N PHE A 86 -10.44 2.98 3.93
CA PHE A 86 -11.55 3.10 2.97
C PHE A 86 -11.04 3.15 1.52
N LEU A 87 -10.06 4.01 1.23
CA LEU A 87 -9.47 4.13 -0.10
C LEU A 87 -8.79 2.82 -0.54
N ASP A 88 -8.10 2.16 0.37
CA ASP A 88 -7.43 0.89 0.13
C ASP A 88 -8.43 -0.24 -0.14
N LYS A 89 -9.55 -0.29 0.60
CA LYS A 89 -10.64 -1.23 0.33
C LYS A 89 -11.21 -1.07 -1.07
N ILE A 90 -11.41 0.17 -1.53
CA ILE A 90 -11.90 0.42 -2.89
C ILE A 90 -10.91 -0.10 -3.92
N LEU A 91 -9.63 0.26 -3.80
CA LEU A 91 -8.61 -0.19 -4.77
C LEU A 91 -8.45 -1.72 -4.75
N LEU A 92 -8.48 -2.35 -3.56
CA LEU A 92 -8.50 -3.80 -3.43
C LEU A 92 -9.73 -4.44 -4.09
N GLY A 93 -10.91 -3.84 -3.97
CA GLY A 93 -12.12 -4.31 -4.63
C GLY A 93 -12.08 -4.17 -6.15
N VAL A 94 -11.35 -3.18 -6.68
CA VAL A 94 -11.09 -3.06 -8.12
C VAL A 94 -10.14 -4.15 -8.56
N LEU A 95 -9.03 -4.32 -7.85
CA LEU A 95 -8.01 -5.31 -8.18
C LEU A 95 -8.53 -6.74 -8.05
N SER A 96 -9.42 -7.04 -7.09
CA SER A 96 -10.00 -8.37 -6.95
C SER A 96 -10.86 -8.78 -8.16
N LYS A 97 -11.45 -7.82 -8.87
CA LYS A 97 -12.28 -8.06 -10.07
C LYS A 97 -11.53 -7.88 -11.37
N TYR A 98 -10.59 -6.95 -11.41
CA TYR A 98 -9.90 -6.50 -12.61
C TYR A 98 -8.38 -6.58 -12.43
N ASN A 99 -7.88 -7.65 -11.82
CA ASN A 99 -6.45 -7.80 -11.51
C ASN A 99 -5.55 -7.67 -12.76
N HIS A 100 -6.04 -8.15 -13.91
CA HIS A 100 -5.35 -8.00 -15.21
C HIS A 100 -5.15 -6.54 -15.63
N LYS A 101 -5.90 -5.58 -15.07
CA LYS A 101 -5.72 -4.13 -15.29
C LYS A 101 -4.82 -3.48 -14.24
N GLY A 102 -4.33 -4.22 -13.24
CA GLY A 102 -3.55 -3.70 -12.12
C GLY A 102 -2.31 -2.94 -12.56
N GLU A 103 -1.55 -3.51 -13.50
CA GLU A 103 -0.36 -2.86 -14.07
C GLU A 103 -0.70 -1.46 -14.64
N ILE A 104 -1.75 -1.38 -15.46
CA ILE A 104 -2.19 -0.12 -16.09
C ILE A 104 -2.67 0.89 -15.04
N ILE A 105 -3.34 0.43 -13.98
CA ILE A 105 -3.80 1.27 -12.86
C ILE A 105 -2.59 1.90 -12.16
N PHE A 106 -1.60 1.11 -11.75
CA PHE A 106 -0.41 1.62 -11.08
C PHE A 106 0.45 2.49 -12.01
N TYR A 107 0.59 2.10 -13.28
CA TYR A 107 1.27 2.91 -14.29
C TYR A 107 0.63 4.29 -14.43
N LYS A 108 -0.71 4.36 -14.58
CA LYS A 108 -1.43 5.65 -14.67
C LYS A 108 -1.27 6.48 -13.38
N MET A 109 -1.34 5.85 -12.21
CA MET A 109 -1.13 6.53 -10.93
C MET A 109 0.24 7.22 -10.89
N ILE A 110 1.29 6.51 -11.27
CA ILE A 110 2.66 7.04 -11.23
C ILE A 110 2.88 8.06 -12.34
N LYS A 111 2.43 7.78 -13.57
CA LYS A 111 2.69 8.63 -14.75
C LYS A 111 1.95 9.96 -14.73
N ARG A 112 0.75 10.02 -14.13
CA ARG A 112 -0.14 11.20 -14.17
C ARG A 112 -0.10 12.07 -12.92
N ASN A 113 0.72 11.73 -11.94
CA ASN A 113 0.88 12.48 -10.71
C ASN A 113 2.36 12.76 -10.48
N SER A 114 2.67 13.81 -9.72
CA SER A 114 4.06 14.02 -9.30
C SER A 114 4.49 12.89 -8.37
N THR A 115 5.77 12.49 -8.45
CA THR A 115 6.36 11.47 -7.56
C THR A 115 6.11 11.80 -6.10
N SER A 116 6.22 13.09 -5.74
CA SER A 116 5.98 13.59 -4.39
C SER A 116 4.55 13.31 -3.90
N ASN A 117 3.54 13.54 -4.75
CA ASN A 117 2.14 13.27 -4.42
C ASN A 117 1.88 11.77 -4.27
N VAL A 118 2.42 10.96 -5.19
CA VAL A 118 2.27 9.50 -5.15
C VAL A 118 2.89 8.95 -3.88
N LEU A 119 4.12 9.34 -3.54
CA LEU A 119 4.77 8.90 -2.31
C LEU A 119 3.95 9.30 -1.08
N ARG A 120 3.51 10.57 -0.97
CA ARG A 120 2.64 11.02 0.14
C ARG A 120 1.37 10.19 0.28
N PHE A 121 0.77 9.80 -0.82
CA PHE A 121 -0.38 8.90 -0.82
C PHE A 121 -0.01 7.49 -0.35
N LEU A 122 1.12 6.94 -0.83
CA LEU A 122 1.61 5.62 -0.45
C LEU A 122 1.98 5.53 1.04
N TYR A 123 2.50 6.59 1.65
CA TYR A 123 2.82 6.61 3.09
C TYR A 123 1.79 7.35 3.97
N GLU A 124 0.56 7.51 3.50
CA GLU A 124 -0.57 7.98 4.29
C GLU A 124 -0.44 9.42 4.86
N LYS A 125 0.14 10.32 4.06
CA LYS A 125 0.35 11.74 4.37
C LYS A 125 -0.12 12.70 3.27
N SER A 126 -0.88 12.20 2.29
CA SER A 126 -1.55 13.04 1.30
C SER A 126 -2.70 13.86 1.89
N SER A 127 -2.94 15.03 1.29
CA SER A 127 -4.15 15.84 1.51
C SER A 127 -5.35 15.27 0.72
N LEU A 128 -6.57 15.72 1.07
CA LEU A 128 -7.79 15.31 0.35
C LEU A 128 -7.74 15.69 -1.14
N PHE A 129 -7.19 16.87 -1.46
CA PHE A 129 -7.04 17.32 -2.85
C PHE A 129 -6.07 16.43 -3.64
N GLU A 130 -4.97 16.00 -3.03
CA GLU A 130 -4.02 15.08 -3.65
C GLU A 130 -4.63 13.69 -3.86
N GLU A 131 -5.40 13.22 -2.89
CA GLU A 131 -6.14 11.95 -2.95
C GLU A 131 -7.15 11.96 -4.10
N ILE A 132 -7.95 13.04 -4.22
CA ILE A 132 -8.89 13.23 -5.33
C ILE A 132 -8.16 13.26 -6.68
N LYS A 133 -7.04 13.98 -6.78
CA LYS A 133 -6.23 14.04 -8.02
C LYS A 133 -5.75 12.65 -8.44
N ILE A 134 -5.26 11.85 -7.48
CA ILE A 134 -4.85 10.47 -7.73
C ILE A 134 -6.05 9.63 -8.19
N ILE A 135 -7.18 9.68 -7.49
CA ILE A 135 -8.39 8.94 -7.86
C ILE A 135 -8.88 9.29 -9.27
N ILE A 136 -8.88 10.58 -9.62
CA ILE A 136 -9.28 11.04 -10.97
C ILE A 136 -8.26 10.58 -12.01
N SER A 137 -6.96 10.60 -11.70
CA SER A 137 -5.91 10.15 -12.63
C SER A 137 -6.05 8.66 -13.00
N LEU A 138 -6.60 7.88 -12.07
CA LEU A 138 -6.92 6.47 -12.22
C LEU A 138 -8.15 6.21 -13.10
N ARG A 139 -8.87 7.25 -13.60
CA ARG A 139 -10.08 7.20 -14.46
C ARG A 139 -10.05 5.99 -15.39
N SER A 140 -10.58 4.90 -14.85
CA SER A 140 -10.93 3.67 -15.50
C SER A 140 -12.40 3.53 -15.15
N ILE A 141 -13.24 3.27 -16.15
CA ILE A 141 -14.67 3.04 -15.96
C ILE A 141 -14.89 2.00 -14.86
N ASP A 142 -13.98 1.02 -14.76
CA ASP A 142 -13.98 -0.03 -13.73
C ASP A 142 -13.74 0.52 -12.31
N PHE A 143 -12.81 1.46 -12.15
CA PHE A 143 -12.51 2.08 -10.86
C PHE A 143 -13.69 2.91 -10.37
N ILE A 144 -14.31 3.70 -11.25
CA ILE A 144 -15.50 4.51 -10.91
C ILE A 144 -16.67 3.60 -10.54
N LYS A 145 -16.92 2.53 -11.32
CA LYS A 145 -18.00 1.57 -11.04
C LYS A 145 -17.83 0.91 -9.66
N VAL A 146 -16.63 0.46 -9.30
CA VAL A 146 -16.37 -0.15 -7.99
C VAL A 146 -16.38 0.89 -6.87
N PHE A 147 -15.84 2.08 -7.09
CA PHE A 147 -15.87 3.20 -6.14
C PHE A 147 -17.32 3.57 -5.78
N ILE A 148 -18.17 3.82 -6.78
CA ILE A 148 -19.60 4.09 -6.61
C ILE A 148 -20.29 2.90 -5.92
N LYS A 149 -20.06 1.67 -6.38
CA LYS A 149 -20.63 0.48 -5.73
C LYS A 149 -20.21 0.34 -4.26
N SER A 150 -18.97 0.69 -3.91
CA SER A 150 -18.44 0.65 -2.55
C SER A 150 -18.95 1.79 -1.66
N ILE A 151 -19.43 2.88 -2.24
CA ILE A 151 -20.12 3.96 -1.52
C ILE A 151 -21.57 3.58 -1.24
N PHE A 152 -22.28 3.01 -2.22
CA PHE A 152 -23.71 2.71 -2.12
C PHE A 152 -24.03 1.35 -1.48
N ARG A 153 -23.16 0.35 -1.62
CA ARG A 153 -23.23 -0.88 -0.82
C ARG A 153 -22.24 -0.75 0.32
N LYS A 154 -22.70 -0.95 1.55
CA LYS A 154 -21.90 -1.27 2.76
C LYS A 154 -21.05 -2.57 2.60
N ALA A 155 -20.61 -2.94 1.40
CA ALA A 155 -20.06 -4.25 1.08
C ALA A 155 -18.74 -4.14 0.32
N LEU A 156 -17.67 -4.01 1.11
CA LEU A 156 -16.37 -4.68 0.94
C LEU A 156 -15.75 -4.90 2.34
#